data_AF-A0A2E3DNJ2-F1
#
_entry.id   AF-A0A2E3DNJ2-F1
#
_cell.length_a   1.000
_cell.length_b   1.000
_cell.length_c   1.000
_cell.angle_alpha   90.00
_cell.angle_beta   90.00
_cell.angle_gamma   90.00
#
_symmetry.space_group_name_H-M   'P 1'
#
loop_
_entity.id
_entity.type
_entity.pdbx_description
1 polymer ?
#
loop_
_entity_poly.entity_id
_entity_poly.type
_entity_poly.pdbx_seq_one_letter_code
_entity_poly.pdbx_strand_id
1 'polypeptide(L)'
;MKKKVLYVGGGAAAVMLLLALLFGSDATSYVTTSVASVRDSVKNSVPVEFELERARQEISDITPEIRKNMELIAREEVEIEKLEANITQFEEKLAEDEKSIKRLNADLSSGVEYVTYHGIEYSANDVKRDLTNRFDEFKTDNETLANLKKLHVTRMDNLKTVRGRLASMQASQRKLRVEIDHLAARNKMIEVTKSASEFEIDDSQLAKANALINNLDSRLSTEEKLSHVTNQSLDRIPVEAESTTDILDDVANYFESQEKKSPQTRLAGK
;
A
#
# COMPACT_ATOMS: atom_id res chain seq x y z
N MET A 1 -6.12 16.20 49.77
CA MET A 1 -4.84 15.57 49.35
C MET A 1 -4.63 15.88 47.87
N LYS A 2 -3.46 16.43 47.51
CA LYS A 2 -3.20 17.10 46.22
C LYS A 2 -2.82 16.11 45.11
N LYS A 3 -3.34 16.38 43.90
CA LYS A 3 -3.11 15.67 42.63
C LYS A 3 -1.66 15.81 42.17
N LYS A 4 -1.11 14.77 41.53
CA LYS A 4 0.15 14.83 40.75
C LYS A 4 -0.13 14.45 39.31
N VAL A 5 0.02 15.42 38.41
CA VAL A 5 0.11 15.24 36.95
C VAL A 5 1.60 15.27 36.63
N LEU A 6 2.10 14.21 36.00
CA LEU A 6 3.50 14.06 35.64
C LEU A 6 3.74 14.65 34.25
N TYR A 7 4.59 15.66 34.19
CA TYR A 7 5.03 16.34 32.98
C TYR A 7 5.98 15.46 32.17
N VAL A 8 5.55 15.01 31.00
CA VAL A 8 6.41 14.55 29.91
C VAL A 8 6.03 15.38 28.70
N GLY A 9 6.85 16.37 28.33
CA GLY A 9 6.56 17.23 27.18
C GLY A 9 7.09 18.68 27.24
N GLY A 10 8.02 19.01 28.14
CA GLY A 10 8.51 20.38 28.29
C GLY A 10 9.46 20.89 27.20
N GLY A 11 10.09 20.00 26.42
CA GLY A 11 11.08 20.40 25.41
C GLY A 11 10.47 20.85 24.08
N ALA A 12 9.58 20.03 23.50
CA ALA A 12 9.01 20.32 22.17
C ALA A 12 8.02 21.50 22.19
N ALA A 13 7.24 21.63 23.26
CA ALA A 13 6.30 22.74 23.41
C ALA A 13 6.99 24.08 23.64
N ALA A 14 8.08 24.11 24.43
CA ALA A 14 8.85 25.33 24.67
C ALA A 14 9.59 25.80 23.42
N VAL A 15 10.12 24.86 22.61
CA VAL A 15 10.80 25.18 21.34
C VAL A 15 9.80 25.71 20.31
N MET A 16 8.60 25.12 20.19
CA MET A 16 7.56 25.65 19.30
C MET A 16 7.08 27.04 19.72
N LEU A 17 6.94 27.29 21.03
CA LEU A 17 6.45 28.57 21.55
C LEU A 17 7.51 29.67 21.45
N LEU A 18 8.79 29.34 21.59
CA LEU A 18 9.92 30.25 21.31
C LEU A 18 10.05 30.58 19.83
N LEU A 19 9.84 29.61 18.93
CA LEU A 19 9.84 29.85 17.49
C LEU A 19 8.65 30.73 17.05
N ALA A 20 7.47 30.54 17.65
CA ALA A 20 6.29 31.37 17.39
C ALA A 20 6.39 32.80 17.95
N LEU A 21 7.19 33.02 19.00
CA LEU A 21 7.43 34.35 19.57
C LEU A 21 8.52 35.13 18.80
N LEU A 22 9.50 34.46 18.20
CA LEU A 22 10.56 35.08 17.41
C LEU A 22 10.13 35.39 15.97
N PHE A 23 9.15 34.66 15.44
CA PHE A 23 8.58 34.87 14.11
C PHE A 23 7.08 35.10 14.25
N GLY A 24 6.68 36.37 14.22
CA GLY A 24 5.29 36.80 14.38
C GLY A 24 4.31 36.13 13.40
N SER A 25 3.03 36.42 13.61
CA SER A 25 1.85 35.79 12.99
C SER A 25 1.73 35.81 11.45
N ASP A 26 2.73 36.31 10.72
CA ASP A 26 2.69 36.49 9.27
C ASP A 26 3.58 35.51 8.47
N ALA A 27 4.16 34.49 9.10
CA ALA A 27 5.02 33.49 8.43
C ALA A 27 4.27 32.25 7.89
N THR A 28 2.95 32.32 7.69
CA THR A 28 2.13 31.13 7.37
C THR A 28 2.14 30.70 5.90
N SER A 29 2.70 31.49 4.98
CA SER A 29 2.60 31.21 3.53
C SER A 29 3.87 30.69 2.83
N TYR A 30 5.02 30.61 3.51
CA TYR A 30 6.27 30.06 2.92
C TYR A 30 6.71 28.71 3.52
N VAL A 31 6.05 28.26 4.59
CA VAL A 31 6.39 27.00 5.28
C VAL A 31 5.71 25.80 4.61
N THR A 32 4.55 26.00 3.97
CA THR A 32 3.75 24.91 3.38
C THR A 32 4.40 24.26 2.15
N THR A 33 5.21 25.00 1.38
CA THR A 33 5.95 24.45 0.23
C THR A 33 7.28 23.81 0.63
N SER A 34 7.84 24.13 1.80
CA SER A 34 9.14 23.59 2.23
C SER A 34 9.04 22.24 2.94
N VAL A 35 7.91 21.91 3.56
CA VAL A 35 7.73 20.61 4.26
C VAL A 35 7.43 19.45 3.29
N ALA A 36 6.81 19.73 2.14
CA ALA A 36 6.57 18.72 1.10
C ALA A 36 7.89 18.22 0.49
N SER A 37 8.82 19.14 0.16
CA SER A 37 10.13 18.81 -0.41
C SER A 37 11.07 18.09 0.57
N VAL A 38 10.95 18.34 1.87
CA VAL A 38 11.72 17.63 2.91
C VAL A 38 11.20 16.21 3.11
N ARG A 39 9.87 15.98 3.01
CA ARG A 39 9.30 14.63 3.13
C ARG A 39 9.70 13.73 1.96
N ASP A 40 9.77 14.26 0.74
CA ASP A 40 10.19 13.52 -0.44
C ASP A 40 11.73 13.29 -0.48
N SER A 41 12.53 14.22 0.04
CA SER A 41 14.00 14.06 0.10
C SER A 41 14.47 13.00 1.11
N VAL A 42 13.75 12.81 2.23
CA VAL A 42 14.09 11.78 3.23
C VAL A 42 13.73 10.37 2.73
N LYS A 43 12.66 10.22 1.93
CA LYS A 43 12.26 8.91 1.39
C LYS A 43 13.30 8.35 0.40
N ASN A 44 14.02 9.22 -0.30
CA ASN A 44 15.15 8.86 -1.17
C ASN A 44 16.48 8.63 -0.40
N SER A 45 16.50 8.88 0.91
CA SER A 45 17.71 8.76 1.74
C SER A 45 17.78 7.43 2.52
N VAL A 46 16.74 6.59 2.46
CA VAL A 46 16.72 5.28 3.13
C VAL A 46 17.42 4.24 2.26
N PRO A 47 18.44 3.52 2.76
CA PRO A 47 19.09 2.45 2.01
C PRO A 47 18.09 1.37 1.57
N VAL A 48 18.19 0.92 0.33
CA VAL A 48 17.32 -0.13 -0.24
C VAL A 48 17.33 -1.40 0.61
N GLU A 49 18.46 -1.74 1.23
CA GLU A 49 18.60 -2.88 2.15
C GLU A 49 17.63 -2.81 3.34
N PHE A 50 17.42 -1.61 3.89
CA PHE A 50 16.50 -1.40 5.00
C PHE A 50 15.04 -1.60 4.57
N GLU A 51 14.65 -1.09 3.41
CA GLU A 51 13.30 -1.30 2.87
C GLU A 51 13.06 -2.78 2.52
N LEU A 52 14.08 -3.51 2.06
CA LEU A 52 14.00 -4.96 1.84
C LEU A 52 13.78 -5.72 3.15
N GLU A 53 14.52 -5.38 4.21
CA GLU A 53 14.36 -6.03 5.51
C GLU A 53 13.01 -5.70 6.15
N ARG A 54 12.58 -4.44 6.04
CA ARG A 54 11.23 -4.04 6.43
C ARG A 54 10.17 -4.84 5.68
N ALA A 55 10.31 -4.99 4.37
CA ALA A 55 9.37 -5.77 3.57
C ALA A 55 9.37 -7.26 3.98
N ARG A 56 10.52 -7.84 4.36
CA ARG A 56 10.57 -9.20 4.94
C ARG A 56 9.78 -9.28 6.25
N GLN A 57 9.92 -8.28 7.11
CA GLN A 57 9.18 -8.22 8.37
C GLN A 57 7.67 -8.12 8.11
N GLU A 58 7.24 -7.22 7.23
CA GLU A 58 5.82 -7.07 6.86
C GLU A 58 5.23 -8.40 6.32
N ILE A 59 5.99 -9.16 5.52
CA ILE A 59 5.57 -10.51 5.07
C ILE A 59 5.53 -11.52 6.22
N SER A 60 6.49 -11.45 7.14
CA SER A 60 6.52 -12.33 8.32
C SER A 60 5.29 -12.10 9.19
N ASP A 61 4.85 -10.86 9.32
CA ASP A 61 3.67 -10.44 10.08
C ASP A 61 2.34 -10.96 9.49
N ILE A 62 2.32 -11.39 8.21
CA ILE A 62 1.17 -12.10 7.62
C ILE A 62 1.00 -13.51 8.21
N THR A 63 2.08 -14.14 8.68
CA THR A 63 2.06 -15.52 9.23
C THR A 63 1.10 -15.70 10.41
N PRO A 64 1.10 -14.85 11.46
CA PRO A 64 0.11 -14.95 12.52
C PRO A 64 -1.32 -14.72 12.03
N GLU A 65 -1.54 -13.87 11.02
CA GLU A 65 -2.87 -13.68 10.43
C GLU A 65 -3.36 -14.94 9.72
N ILE A 66 -2.49 -15.63 8.97
CA ILE A 66 -2.77 -16.94 8.37
C ILE A 66 -3.17 -17.95 9.44
N ARG A 67 -2.45 -18.02 10.57
CA ARG A 67 -2.76 -18.94 11.67
C ARG A 67 -4.12 -18.64 12.29
N LYS A 68 -4.43 -17.37 12.54
CA LYS A 68 -5.74 -16.95 13.05
C LYS A 68 -6.87 -17.35 12.10
N ASN A 69 -6.66 -17.19 10.79
CA ASN A 69 -7.65 -17.61 9.79
C ASN A 69 -7.79 -19.13 9.71
N MET A 70 -6.71 -19.89 9.89
CA MET A 70 -6.77 -21.35 10.01
C MET A 70 -7.59 -21.80 11.22
N GLU A 71 -7.40 -21.16 12.38
CA GLU A 71 -8.19 -21.46 13.59
C GLU A 71 -9.69 -21.20 13.38
N LEU A 72 -10.04 -20.13 12.68
CA LEU A 72 -11.44 -19.83 12.33
C LEU A 72 -12.03 -20.90 11.42
N ILE A 73 -11.27 -21.35 10.41
CA ILE A 73 -11.66 -22.44 9.51
C ILE A 73 -11.87 -23.74 10.29
N ALA A 74 -10.93 -24.10 11.17
CA ALA A 74 -11.02 -25.32 11.98
C ALA A 74 -12.23 -25.28 12.92
N ARG A 75 -12.54 -24.11 13.50
CA ARG A 75 -13.74 -23.96 14.32
C ARG A 75 -15.02 -24.14 13.49
N GLU A 76 -15.08 -23.55 12.30
CA GLU A 76 -16.23 -23.68 11.41
C GLU A 76 -16.43 -25.14 10.95
N GLU A 77 -15.35 -25.88 10.70
CA GLU A 77 -15.39 -27.32 10.39
C GLU A 77 -16.10 -28.10 11.50
N VAL A 78 -15.71 -27.89 12.76
CA VAL A 78 -16.35 -28.54 13.91
C VAL A 78 -17.82 -28.15 14.05
N GLU A 79 -18.16 -26.89 13.80
CA GLU A 79 -19.56 -26.43 13.85
C GLU A 79 -20.42 -27.00 12.70
N ILE A 80 -19.82 -27.26 11.54
CA ILE A 80 -20.49 -27.99 10.44
C ILE A 80 -20.71 -29.45 10.81
N GLU A 81 -19.70 -30.13 11.38
CA GLU A 81 -19.83 -31.52 11.85
C GLU A 81 -20.95 -31.67 12.90
N LYS A 82 -21.02 -30.73 13.87
CA LYS A 82 -22.13 -30.70 14.83
C LYS A 82 -23.48 -30.47 14.17
N LEU A 83 -23.54 -29.59 13.17
CA LEU A 83 -24.77 -29.33 12.43
C LEU A 83 -25.22 -30.57 11.64
N GLU A 84 -24.28 -31.29 11.02
CA GLU A 84 -24.55 -32.55 10.32
C GLU A 84 -25.08 -33.64 11.27
N ALA A 85 -24.45 -33.79 12.44
CA ALA A 85 -24.93 -34.71 13.48
C ALA A 85 -26.35 -34.34 13.96
N ASN A 86 -26.62 -33.05 14.17
CA ASN A 86 -27.95 -32.57 14.56
C ASN A 86 -28.98 -32.83 13.45
N ILE A 87 -28.63 -32.61 12.18
CA ILE A 87 -29.50 -32.91 11.04
C ILE A 87 -29.84 -34.41 11.03
N THR A 88 -28.84 -35.27 11.19
CA THR A 88 -29.03 -36.73 11.19
C THR A 88 -29.97 -37.16 12.31
N GLN A 89 -29.76 -36.67 13.54
CA GLN A 89 -30.64 -36.97 14.67
C GLN A 89 -32.07 -36.47 14.42
N PHE A 90 -32.21 -35.30 13.79
CA PHE A 90 -33.52 -34.71 13.50
C PHE A 90 -34.26 -35.48 12.39
N GLU A 91 -33.53 -36.00 11.39
CA GLU A 91 -34.08 -36.91 10.37
C GLU A 91 -34.58 -38.22 10.97
N GLU A 92 -33.81 -38.82 11.90
CA GLU A 92 -34.21 -40.05 12.59
C GLU A 92 -35.50 -39.84 13.39
N LYS A 93 -35.58 -38.76 14.17
CA LYS A 93 -36.80 -38.40 14.91
C LYS A 93 -37.99 -38.20 13.95
N LEU A 94 -37.81 -37.43 12.88
CA LEU A 94 -38.87 -37.22 11.89
C LEU A 94 -39.35 -38.53 11.26
N ALA A 95 -38.44 -39.46 10.98
CA ALA A 95 -38.82 -40.77 10.45
C ALA A 95 -39.63 -41.62 11.45
N GLU A 96 -39.37 -41.50 12.75
CA GLU A 96 -40.16 -42.13 13.81
C GLU A 96 -41.55 -41.49 13.96
N ASP A 97 -41.61 -40.16 13.91
CA ASP A 97 -42.85 -39.39 13.95
C ASP A 97 -43.73 -39.72 12.73
N GLU A 98 -43.14 -39.81 11.53
CA GLU A 98 -43.84 -40.21 10.32
C GLU A 98 -44.47 -41.61 10.44
N LYS A 99 -43.72 -42.58 10.98
CA LYS A 99 -44.23 -43.94 11.22
C LYS A 99 -45.41 -43.93 12.19
N SER A 100 -45.29 -43.16 13.28
CA SER A 100 -46.34 -43.03 14.30
C SER A 100 -47.60 -42.38 13.72
N ILE A 101 -47.45 -41.31 12.96
CA ILE A 101 -48.55 -40.62 12.26
C ILE A 101 -49.25 -41.56 11.27
N LYS A 102 -48.50 -42.31 10.47
CA LYS A 102 -49.06 -43.29 9.53
C LYS A 102 -49.86 -44.39 10.24
N ARG A 103 -49.36 -44.88 11.38
CA ARG A 103 -50.07 -45.86 12.20
C ARG A 103 -51.38 -45.31 12.74
N LEU A 104 -51.35 -44.15 13.40
CA LEU A 104 -52.55 -43.48 13.94
C LEU A 104 -53.59 -43.24 12.84
N ASN A 105 -53.14 -42.81 11.66
CA ASN A 105 -54.03 -42.59 10.52
C ASN A 105 -54.64 -43.89 9.97
N ALA A 106 -53.87 -44.99 9.91
CA ALA A 106 -54.37 -46.29 9.49
C ALA A 106 -55.41 -46.84 10.48
N ASP A 107 -55.14 -46.73 11.78
CA ASP A 107 -56.05 -47.16 12.84
C ASP A 107 -57.38 -46.37 12.78
N LEU A 108 -57.33 -45.05 12.61
CA LEU A 108 -58.54 -44.23 12.40
C LEU A 108 -59.29 -44.57 11.11
N SER A 109 -58.58 -44.88 10.04
CA SER A 109 -59.19 -45.21 8.73
C SER A 109 -59.90 -46.57 8.73
N SER A 110 -59.57 -47.45 9.69
CA SER A 110 -60.22 -48.74 9.85
C SER A 110 -61.65 -48.65 10.42
N GLY A 111 -62.04 -47.49 10.95
CA GLY A 111 -63.39 -47.25 11.48
C GLY A 111 -63.64 -47.78 12.89
N VAL A 112 -62.59 -48.14 13.63
CA VAL A 112 -62.69 -48.55 15.04
C VAL A 112 -63.11 -47.38 15.95
N GLU A 113 -63.95 -47.67 16.93
CA GLU A 113 -64.43 -46.68 17.91
C GLU A 113 -63.39 -46.40 19.00
N TYR A 114 -62.60 -47.42 19.34
CA TYR A 114 -61.54 -47.39 20.34
C TYR A 114 -60.25 -48.03 19.81
N VAL A 115 -59.10 -47.48 20.20
CA VAL A 115 -57.77 -48.03 19.87
C VAL A 115 -56.95 -48.16 21.14
N THR A 116 -56.28 -49.29 21.33
CA THR A 116 -55.39 -49.53 22.46
C THR A 116 -53.93 -49.26 22.09
N TYR A 117 -53.29 -48.34 22.80
CA TYR A 117 -51.85 -48.08 22.70
C TYR A 117 -51.21 -48.27 24.08
N HIS A 118 -50.15 -49.09 24.15
CA HIS A 118 -49.43 -49.38 25.40
C HIS A 118 -50.33 -49.81 26.57
N GLY A 119 -51.44 -50.52 26.28
CA GLY A 119 -52.40 -50.98 27.29
C GLY A 119 -53.41 -49.92 27.75
N ILE A 120 -53.38 -48.70 27.19
CA ILE A 120 -54.35 -47.64 27.44
C ILE A 120 -55.28 -47.54 26.23
N GLU A 121 -56.58 -47.52 26.48
CA GLU A 121 -57.61 -47.37 25.45
C GLU A 121 -57.92 -45.90 25.21
N TYR A 122 -58.00 -45.50 23.95
CA TYR A 122 -58.32 -44.14 23.51
C TYR A 122 -59.50 -44.18 22.55
N SER A 123 -60.40 -43.20 22.64
CA SER A 123 -61.47 -43.06 21.66
C SER A 123 -60.95 -42.59 20.31
N ALA A 124 -61.66 -42.89 19.22
CA ALA A 124 -61.34 -42.38 17.88
C ALA A 124 -61.22 -40.85 17.84
N ASN A 125 -62.01 -40.13 18.65
CA ASN A 125 -61.93 -38.67 18.75
C ASN A 125 -60.63 -38.20 19.44
N ASP A 126 -60.18 -38.91 20.47
CA ASP A 126 -58.90 -38.60 21.14
C ASP A 126 -57.72 -38.84 20.19
N VAL A 127 -57.73 -39.95 19.47
CA VAL A 127 -56.70 -40.30 18.48
C VAL A 127 -56.69 -39.29 17.32
N LYS A 128 -57.86 -38.84 16.85
CA LYS A 128 -57.97 -37.82 15.81
C LYS A 128 -57.41 -36.46 16.24
N ARG A 129 -57.64 -36.07 17.49
CA ARG A 129 -57.06 -34.84 18.07
C ARG A 129 -55.54 -34.94 18.17
N ASP A 130 -55.02 -36.05 18.69
CA ASP A 130 -53.58 -36.31 18.78
C ASP A 130 -52.92 -36.32 17.39
N LEU A 131 -53.51 -37.02 16.42
CA LEU A 131 -53.02 -37.07 15.04
C LEU A 131 -52.95 -35.68 14.41
N THR A 132 -53.97 -34.84 14.61
CA THR A 132 -53.96 -33.46 14.08
C THR A 132 -52.77 -32.69 14.63
N ASN A 133 -52.58 -32.71 15.96
CA ASN A 133 -51.49 -31.98 16.61
C ASN A 133 -50.11 -32.47 16.14
N ARG A 134 -49.90 -33.79 16.12
CA ARG A 134 -48.63 -34.39 15.67
C ARG A 134 -48.35 -34.11 14.20
N PHE A 135 -49.38 -34.14 13.35
CA PHE A 135 -49.20 -33.87 11.94
C PHE A 135 -48.86 -32.41 11.67
N ASP A 136 -49.39 -31.48 12.46
CA ASP A 136 -49.02 -30.07 12.37
C ASP A 136 -47.58 -29.84 12.88
N GLU A 137 -47.19 -30.44 14.01
CA GLU A 137 -45.81 -30.42 14.50
C GLU A 137 -44.84 -31.02 13.46
N PHE A 138 -45.18 -32.18 12.89
CA PHE A 138 -44.37 -32.85 11.86
C PHE A 138 -44.14 -31.96 10.62
N LYS A 139 -45.12 -31.18 10.17
CA LYS A 139 -44.92 -30.26 9.05
C LYS A 139 -43.91 -29.17 9.41
N THR A 140 -44.06 -28.56 10.58
CA THR A 140 -43.13 -27.53 11.07
C THR A 140 -41.72 -28.08 11.26
N ASP A 141 -41.59 -29.28 11.79
CA ASP A 141 -40.31 -29.96 11.93
C ASP A 141 -39.69 -30.28 10.57
N ASN A 142 -40.48 -30.78 9.61
CA ASN A 142 -39.99 -31.05 8.26
C ASN A 142 -39.49 -29.76 7.54
N GLU A 143 -40.20 -28.64 7.69
CA GLU A 143 -39.73 -27.34 7.22
C GLU A 143 -38.43 -26.90 7.93
N THR A 144 -38.33 -27.15 9.23
CA THR A 144 -37.13 -26.88 10.02
C THR A 144 -35.94 -27.71 9.53
N LEU A 145 -36.13 -29.01 9.27
CA LEU A 145 -35.12 -29.88 8.70
C LEU A 145 -34.64 -29.37 7.34
N ALA A 146 -35.56 -28.96 6.46
CA ALA A 146 -35.21 -28.40 5.16
C ALA A 146 -34.34 -27.14 5.31
N ASN A 147 -34.68 -26.27 6.26
CA ASN A 147 -33.88 -25.08 6.57
C ASN A 147 -32.50 -25.42 7.14
N LEU A 148 -32.39 -26.41 8.03
CA LEU A 148 -31.11 -26.88 8.57
C LEU A 148 -30.21 -27.45 7.47
N LYS A 149 -30.76 -28.26 6.56
CA LYS A 149 -30.01 -28.78 5.40
C LYS A 149 -29.52 -27.66 4.49
N LYS A 150 -30.36 -26.65 4.23
CA LYS A 150 -29.97 -25.48 3.44
C LYS A 150 -28.85 -24.69 4.13
N LEU A 151 -28.94 -24.50 5.45
CA LEU A 151 -27.90 -23.85 6.24
C LEU A 151 -26.58 -24.63 6.16
N HIS A 152 -26.64 -25.97 6.27
CA HIS A 152 -25.47 -26.84 6.16
C HIS A 152 -24.75 -26.67 4.82
N VAL A 153 -25.49 -26.78 3.70
CA VAL A 153 -24.92 -26.56 2.36
C VAL A 153 -24.30 -25.17 2.23
N THR A 154 -25.00 -24.13 2.71
CA THR A 154 -24.49 -22.75 2.68
C THR A 154 -23.19 -22.60 3.46
N ARG A 155 -23.09 -23.22 4.65
CA ARG A 155 -21.87 -23.19 5.46
C ARG A 155 -20.72 -23.94 4.79
N MET A 156 -20.97 -25.11 4.21
CA MET A 156 -19.96 -25.87 3.45
C MET A 156 -19.39 -25.06 2.27
N ASP A 157 -20.26 -24.41 1.50
CA ASP A 157 -19.84 -23.59 0.36
C ASP A 157 -19.02 -22.36 0.80
N ASN A 158 -19.44 -21.71 1.89
CA ASN A 158 -18.69 -20.62 2.50
C ASN A 158 -17.32 -21.09 2.98
N LEU A 159 -17.26 -22.23 3.69
CA LEU A 159 -16.01 -22.81 4.17
C LEU A 159 -15.05 -23.11 3.01
N LYS A 160 -15.55 -23.69 1.92
CA LYS A 160 -14.78 -23.93 0.69
C LYS A 160 -14.21 -22.64 0.12
N THR A 161 -15.02 -21.59 0.05
CA THR A 161 -14.60 -20.27 -0.42
C THR A 161 -13.51 -19.67 0.47
N VAL A 162 -13.68 -19.74 1.79
CA VAL A 162 -12.72 -19.22 2.76
C VAL A 162 -11.39 -19.98 2.70
N ARG A 163 -11.42 -21.32 2.62
CA ARG A 163 -10.22 -22.16 2.41
C ARG A 163 -9.48 -21.75 1.13
N GLY A 164 -10.20 -21.51 0.03
CA GLY A 164 -9.62 -21.01 -1.22
C GLY A 164 -8.94 -19.65 -1.10
N ARG A 165 -9.55 -18.72 -0.35
CA ARG A 165 -8.96 -17.40 -0.06
C ARG A 165 -7.69 -17.52 0.80
N LEU A 166 -7.71 -18.38 1.82
CA LEU A 166 -6.53 -18.63 2.66
C LEU A 166 -5.38 -19.22 1.84
N ALA A 167 -5.66 -20.21 0.98
CA ALA A 167 -4.65 -20.81 0.11
C ALA A 167 -4.05 -19.78 -0.87
N SER A 168 -4.89 -18.90 -1.42
CA SER A 168 -4.45 -17.79 -2.28
C SER A 168 -3.57 -16.81 -1.51
N MET A 169 -3.93 -16.46 -0.27
CA MET A 169 -3.12 -15.59 0.59
C MET A 169 -1.75 -16.20 0.89
N GLN A 170 -1.69 -17.50 1.22
CA GLN A 170 -0.43 -18.21 1.43
C GLN A 170 0.43 -18.25 0.16
N ALA A 171 -0.19 -18.43 -1.02
CA ALA A 171 0.51 -18.39 -2.29
C ALA A 171 1.11 -17.00 -2.57
N SER A 172 0.33 -15.94 -2.35
CA SER A 172 0.80 -14.55 -2.45
C SER A 172 1.94 -14.27 -1.47
N GLN A 173 1.86 -14.74 -0.22
CA GLN A 173 2.93 -14.58 0.76
C GLN A 173 4.24 -15.24 0.28
N ARG A 174 4.18 -16.48 -0.23
CA ARG A 174 5.35 -17.16 -0.79
C ARG A 174 5.92 -16.43 -1.99
N LYS A 175 5.05 -15.93 -2.89
CA LYS A 175 5.46 -15.17 -4.06
C LYS A 175 6.20 -13.89 -3.67
N LEU A 176 5.64 -13.10 -2.76
CA LEU A 176 6.27 -11.86 -2.27
C LEU A 176 7.63 -12.14 -1.62
N ARG A 177 7.76 -13.25 -0.87
CA ARG A 177 9.03 -13.65 -0.27
C ARG A 177 10.11 -13.88 -1.35
N VAL A 178 9.78 -14.65 -2.38
CA VAL A 178 10.70 -14.91 -3.51
C VAL A 178 11.04 -13.63 -4.25
N GLU A 179 10.08 -12.73 -4.46
CA GLU A 179 10.31 -11.43 -5.10
C GLU A 179 11.28 -10.56 -4.28
N ILE A 180 11.14 -10.51 -2.95
CA ILE A 180 12.09 -9.81 -2.08
C ILE A 180 13.48 -10.43 -2.17
N ASP A 181 13.59 -11.76 -2.14
CA ASP A 181 14.88 -12.44 -2.23
C ASP A 181 15.58 -12.14 -3.57
N HIS A 182 14.81 -12.10 -4.67
CA HIS A 182 15.31 -11.65 -5.98
C HIS A 182 15.76 -10.19 -5.96
N LEU A 183 14.98 -9.28 -5.36
CA LEU A 183 15.35 -7.87 -5.25
C LEU A 183 16.61 -7.66 -4.38
N ALA A 184 16.76 -8.44 -3.30
CA ALA A 184 17.96 -8.43 -2.47
C ALA A 184 19.20 -8.89 -3.23
N ALA A 185 19.09 -9.98 -4.01
CA ALA A 185 20.18 -10.43 -4.87
C ALA A 185 20.57 -9.36 -5.91
N ARG A 186 19.59 -8.69 -6.50
CA ARG A 186 19.82 -7.59 -7.45
C ARG A 186 20.48 -6.38 -6.78
N ASN A 187 20.03 -5.99 -5.58
CA ASN A 187 20.65 -4.92 -4.79
C ASN A 187 22.12 -5.25 -4.52
N LYS A 188 22.40 -6.49 -4.11
CA LYS A 188 23.78 -6.93 -3.82
C LYS A 188 24.68 -6.89 -5.06
N MET A 189 24.19 -7.31 -6.22
CA MET A 189 24.93 -7.23 -7.47
C MET A 189 25.26 -5.76 -7.85
N ILE A 190 24.31 -4.85 -7.65
CA ILE A 190 24.52 -3.41 -7.90
C ILE A 190 25.58 -2.86 -6.94
N GLU A 191 25.55 -3.23 -5.66
CA GLU A 191 26.55 -2.85 -4.66
C GLU A 191 27.95 -3.32 -5.07
N VAL A 192 28.10 -4.61 -5.41
CA VAL A 192 29.37 -5.18 -5.90
C VAL A 192 29.86 -4.46 -7.15
N THR A 193 28.97 -4.16 -8.09
CA THR A 193 29.32 -3.43 -9.32
C THR A 193 29.78 -2.01 -9.00
N LYS A 194 29.11 -1.30 -8.09
CA LYS A 194 29.50 0.05 -7.66
C LYS A 194 30.90 0.04 -7.04
N SER A 195 31.16 -0.88 -6.11
CA SER A 195 32.48 -1.05 -5.50
C SER A 195 33.56 -1.44 -6.51
N ALA A 196 33.22 -2.24 -7.53
CA ALA A 196 34.15 -2.58 -8.60
C ALA A 196 34.38 -1.42 -9.60
N SER A 197 33.40 -0.53 -9.78
CA SER A 197 33.46 0.65 -10.66
C SER A 197 34.11 1.87 -10.00
N GLU A 198 34.39 1.80 -8.69
CA GLU A 198 35.19 2.77 -7.95
C GLU A 198 36.69 2.63 -8.32
N PHE A 199 36.97 2.59 -9.62
CA PHE A 199 38.27 2.93 -10.18
C PHE A 199 38.38 4.46 -10.09
N GLU A 200 39.24 4.94 -9.20
CA GLU A 200 39.60 6.36 -9.09
C GLU A 200 40.08 6.90 -10.45
N ILE A 201 39.24 7.67 -11.15
CA ILE A 201 39.72 8.57 -12.19
C ILE A 201 40.36 9.75 -11.47
N ASP A 202 41.69 9.81 -11.47
CA ASP A 202 42.46 10.88 -10.86
C ASP A 202 42.28 12.20 -11.64
N ASP A 203 41.27 12.98 -11.26
CA ASP A 203 41.01 14.32 -11.80
C ASP A 203 42.02 15.38 -11.29
N SER A 204 43.02 15.00 -10.46
CA SER A 204 43.98 15.96 -9.92
C SER A 204 44.82 16.64 -11.00
N GLN A 205 45.10 15.97 -12.12
CA GLN A 205 45.81 16.57 -13.25
C GLN A 205 44.92 17.57 -14.02
N LEU A 206 43.62 17.28 -14.12
CA LEU A 206 42.68 18.17 -14.80
C LEU A 206 42.39 19.42 -13.96
N ALA A 207 42.29 19.27 -12.64
CA ALA A 207 42.22 20.40 -11.70
C ALA A 207 43.49 21.26 -11.73
N LYS A 208 44.69 20.65 -11.78
CA LYS A 208 45.97 21.38 -11.94
C LYS A 208 46.05 22.13 -13.27
N ALA A 209 45.58 21.52 -14.37
CA ALA A 209 45.55 22.15 -15.68
C ALA A 209 44.61 23.37 -15.72
N ASN A 210 43.41 23.26 -15.13
CA ASN A 210 42.49 24.40 -15.03
C ASN A 210 43.06 25.54 -14.15
N ALA A 211 43.73 25.21 -13.05
CA ALA A 211 44.40 26.21 -12.22
C ALA A 211 45.53 26.94 -12.97
N LEU A 212 46.31 26.23 -13.79
CA LEU A 212 47.34 26.81 -14.64
C LEU A 212 46.73 27.77 -15.69
N ILE A 213 45.65 27.35 -16.37
CA ILE A 213 44.96 28.18 -17.35
C ILE A 213 44.43 29.48 -16.72
N ASN A 214 43.77 29.39 -15.57
CA ASN A 214 43.27 30.59 -14.86
C ASN A 214 44.40 31.54 -14.43
N ASN A 215 45.57 30.99 -14.07
CA ASN A 215 46.73 31.79 -13.72
C ASN A 215 47.32 32.51 -14.95
N LEU A 216 47.41 31.83 -16.09
CA LEU A 216 47.86 32.41 -17.36
C LEU A 216 46.92 33.51 -17.84
N ASP A 217 45.60 33.30 -17.75
CA ASP A 217 44.58 34.30 -18.12
C ASP A 217 44.69 35.57 -17.26
N SER A 218 44.87 35.40 -15.95
CA SER A 218 45.08 36.51 -15.01
C SER A 218 46.35 37.31 -15.35
N ARG A 219 47.43 36.62 -15.72
CA ARG A 219 48.70 37.25 -16.07
C ARG A 219 48.62 38.00 -17.40
N LEU A 220 47.99 37.41 -18.42
CA LEU A 220 47.78 38.05 -19.72
C LEU A 220 46.91 39.30 -19.58
N SER A 221 45.82 39.21 -18.80
CA SER A 221 44.95 40.35 -18.47
C SER A 221 45.69 41.47 -17.74
N THR A 222 46.68 41.14 -16.91
CA THR A 222 47.51 42.11 -16.19
C THR A 222 48.52 42.77 -17.11
N GLU A 223 49.18 42.00 -17.99
CA GLU A 223 50.08 42.53 -19.01
C GLU A 223 49.33 43.42 -20.02
N GLU A 224 48.11 43.05 -20.41
CA GLU A 224 47.27 43.88 -21.28
C GLU A 224 46.90 45.22 -20.61
N LYS A 225 46.50 45.18 -19.33
CA LYS A 225 46.27 46.40 -18.54
C LYS A 225 47.55 47.22 -18.37
N LEU A 226 48.69 46.61 -18.12
CA LEU A 226 49.98 47.32 -17.99
C LEU A 226 50.45 47.90 -19.33
N SER A 227 50.21 47.22 -20.46
CA SER A 227 50.49 47.73 -21.81
C SER A 227 49.59 48.95 -22.12
N HIS A 228 48.32 48.89 -21.71
CA HIS A 228 47.41 50.04 -21.81
C HIS A 228 47.87 51.21 -20.92
N VAL A 229 48.37 50.93 -19.72
CA VAL A 229 48.87 51.97 -18.78
C VAL A 229 50.23 52.54 -19.22
N THR A 230 51.10 51.74 -19.85
CA THR A 230 52.43 52.18 -20.29
C THR A 230 52.36 53.07 -21.55
N ASN A 231 51.31 52.92 -22.37
CA ASN A 231 51.04 53.81 -23.51
C ASN A 231 50.35 55.13 -23.13
N GLN A 232 49.97 55.32 -21.86
CA GLN A 232 49.40 56.58 -21.39
C GLN A 232 50.50 57.45 -20.77
N SER A 233 51.32 58.04 -21.64
CA SER A 233 52.34 59.03 -21.26
C SER A 233 51.70 60.24 -20.57
N LEU A 234 52.04 60.43 -19.30
CA LEU A 234 51.80 61.64 -18.51
C LEU A 234 52.81 62.73 -18.91
N ASP A 235 52.57 63.51 -19.99
CA ASP A 235 52.83 64.97 -20.04
C ASP A 235 52.38 65.60 -21.39
N ARG A 236 51.48 66.59 -21.31
CA ARG A 236 51.16 67.72 -22.25
C ARG A 236 50.31 67.51 -23.54
N ILE A 237 49.58 68.60 -23.84
CA ILE A 237 48.48 68.84 -24.83
C ILE A 237 49.05 69.54 -26.09
N PRO A 238 48.67 69.19 -27.35
CA PRO A 238 47.71 70.00 -28.16
C PRO A 238 46.86 69.23 -29.22
N VAL A 239 45.57 69.53 -29.43
CA VAL A 239 44.86 70.51 -30.33
C VAL A 239 44.59 70.01 -31.78
N GLU A 240 43.29 69.92 -32.12
CA GLU A 240 42.62 69.79 -33.46
C GLU A 240 42.84 68.46 -34.25
N ALA A 241 41.89 67.86 -34.98
CA ALA A 241 40.62 68.32 -35.54
C ALA A 241 39.58 67.19 -35.64
N GLU A 242 38.32 67.58 -35.81
CA GLU A 242 37.10 66.78 -35.93
C GLU A 242 37.11 65.74 -37.07
N SER A 243 36.34 64.65 -36.92
CA SER A 243 35.06 64.50 -37.65
C SER A 243 34.34 63.17 -37.37
N THR A 244 33.08 63.35 -36.96
CA THR A 244 31.88 62.52 -37.16
C THR A 244 31.87 61.59 -38.38
N THR A 245 31.49 60.32 -38.21
CA THR A 245 30.27 59.59 -38.70
C THR A 245 30.48 58.10 -38.32
N ASP A 246 29.52 57.19 -38.11
CA ASP A 246 28.06 57.15 -38.12
C ASP A 246 27.67 55.92 -37.26
N ILE A 247 26.82 56.07 -36.24
CA ILE A 247 26.43 54.98 -35.31
C ILE A 247 25.21 54.22 -35.86
N LEU A 248 24.71 54.59 -37.05
CA LEU A 248 23.48 54.02 -37.61
C LEU A 248 23.69 52.73 -38.41
N ASP A 249 24.89 52.46 -38.93
CA ASP A 249 25.16 51.24 -39.72
C ASP A 249 25.50 50.01 -38.86
N ASP A 250 26.12 50.21 -37.69
CA ASP A 250 26.51 49.10 -36.79
C ASP A 250 25.31 48.50 -36.04
N VAL A 251 24.28 49.31 -35.79
CA VAL A 251 23.03 48.84 -35.14
C VAL A 251 22.18 48.04 -36.12
N ALA A 252 22.19 48.36 -37.42
CA ALA A 252 21.45 47.61 -38.44
C ALA A 252 22.02 46.19 -38.65
N ASN A 253 23.34 46.04 -38.67
CA ASN A 253 23.99 44.73 -38.87
C ASN A 253 23.85 43.79 -37.65
N TYR A 254 23.69 44.33 -36.44
CA TYR A 254 23.57 43.54 -35.22
C TYR A 254 22.21 42.84 -35.08
N PHE A 255 21.13 43.45 -35.59
CA PHE A 255 19.78 42.86 -35.53
C PHE A 255 19.44 41.97 -36.74
N GLU A 256 20.03 42.17 -37.93
CA GLU A 256 19.83 41.26 -39.07
C GLU A 256 20.51 39.89 -38.93
N SER A 257 21.53 39.77 -38.08
CA SER A 257 22.14 38.47 -37.76
C SER A 257 21.31 37.63 -36.77
N GLN A 258 20.24 38.20 -36.18
CA GLN A 258 19.28 37.49 -35.32
C GLN A 258 18.11 36.85 -36.10
N GLU A 259 17.95 37.10 -37.41
CA GLU A 259 16.86 36.51 -38.21
C GLU A 259 17.24 35.27 -39.05
N LYS A 260 18.51 34.81 -39.03
CA LYS A 260 18.91 33.55 -39.68
C LYS A 260 19.58 32.58 -38.73
N LYS A 261 18.79 31.91 -37.88
CA LYS A 261 18.80 30.44 -37.69
C LYS A 261 18.06 29.99 -36.43
N SER A 262 16.83 29.52 -36.63
CA SER A 262 16.23 28.37 -35.93
C SER A 262 15.06 27.90 -36.82
N PRO A 263 14.69 26.62 -36.98
CA PRO A 263 15.38 25.33 -36.83
C PRO A 263 15.17 24.39 -38.07
N GLN A 264 15.66 23.14 -37.98
CA GLN A 264 15.11 21.87 -38.55
C GLN A 264 16.01 20.98 -39.45
N THR A 265 16.43 19.86 -38.82
CA THR A 265 16.11 18.44 -39.17
C THR A 265 16.55 17.79 -40.50
N ARG A 266 17.19 16.61 -40.32
CA ARG A 266 17.34 15.38 -41.16
C ARG A 266 18.39 15.35 -42.28
N LEU A 267 19.29 14.35 -42.26
CA LEU A 267 19.09 13.05 -42.94
C LEU A 267 20.33 12.14 -42.80
N ALA A 268 20.06 10.86 -42.55
CA ALA A 268 20.97 9.75 -42.76
C ALA A 268 21.14 9.43 -44.25
N GLY A 269 22.27 8.81 -44.63
CA GLY A 269 22.37 8.06 -45.89
C GLY A 269 23.77 8.04 -46.53
N LYS A 270 24.61 7.09 -46.12
CA LYS A 270 25.20 6.04 -46.99
C LYS A 270 26.04 5.08 -46.16
#